data_AF-A0A401IKD3-F1
#
_entry.id   AF-A0A401IKD3-F1
#
_cell.length_a   1.000
_cell.length_b   1.000
_cell.length_c   1.000
_cell.angle_alpha   90.00
_cell.angle_beta   90.00
_cell.angle_gamma   90.00
#
_symmetry.space_group_name_H-M   'P 1'
#
loop_
_entity.id
_entity.type
_entity.pdbx_description
1 polymer ?
#
loop_
_entity_poly.entity_id
_entity_poly.type
_entity_poly.pdbx_seq_one_letter_code
_entity_poly.pdbx_strand_id
1 'polypeptide(L)'
;MNKLNRKLLTIIASGWLCFIITAILISQVFASPNYVLLIDRSYCPPQQWQTLLQTYTDLYEKHQQKQVTIEKVILFSDLGEETLQTLPTPKEFNTISTYGRFNPTRKTELTKAYRNGKILTCQ
;
A
#
# COMPACT_ATOMS: atom_id res chain seq x y z
N MET A 1 4.68 0.24 57.85
CA MET A 1 5.13 0.93 56.61
C MET A 1 4.83 0.17 55.31
N ASN A 2 4.45 -1.12 55.33
CA ASN A 2 4.27 -1.94 54.11
C ASN A 2 2.99 -1.66 53.29
N LYS A 3 1.91 -1.15 53.91
CA LYS A 3 0.64 -0.88 53.20
C LYS A 3 0.69 0.38 52.31
N LEU A 4 1.46 1.39 52.72
CA LEU A 4 1.58 2.66 51.98
C LEU A 4 2.34 2.43 50.67
N ASN A 5 3.47 1.72 50.73
CA ASN A 5 4.24 1.33 49.56
C ASN A 5 3.44 0.48 48.58
N ARG A 6 2.62 -0.46 49.08
CA ARG A 6 1.79 -1.32 48.22
C ARG A 6 0.72 -0.54 47.47
N LYS A 7 0.06 0.44 48.11
CA LYS A 7 -0.94 1.31 47.45
C LYS A 7 -0.30 2.24 46.42
N LEU A 8 0.86 2.80 46.72
CA LEU A 8 1.63 3.64 45.80
C LEU A 8 2.08 2.84 44.57
N LEU A 9 2.60 1.63 44.78
CA LEU A 9 2.97 0.70 43.70
C LEU A 9 1.78 0.33 42.82
N THR A 10 0.60 0.07 43.41
CA THR A 10 -0.60 -0.25 42.61
C THR A 10 -1.07 0.93 41.77
N ILE A 11 -0.99 2.16 42.28
CA ILE A 11 -1.38 3.36 41.52
C ILE A 11 -0.41 3.62 40.35
N ILE A 12 0.89 3.50 40.63
CA ILE A 12 1.92 3.64 39.59
C ILE A 12 1.76 2.53 38.54
N ALA A 13 1.58 1.28 38.96
CA ALA A 13 1.36 0.16 38.07
C ALA A 13 0.10 0.35 37.21
N SER A 14 -1.01 0.81 37.80
CA SER A 14 -2.24 1.07 37.03
C SER A 14 -2.08 2.22 36.03
N GLY A 15 -1.32 3.26 36.38
CA GLY A 15 -1.02 4.38 35.47
C GLY A 15 -0.22 3.91 34.26
N TRP A 16 0.85 3.15 34.50
CA TRP A 16 1.67 2.56 33.43
C TRP A 16 0.87 1.59 32.56
N LEU A 17 0.03 0.76 33.16
CA LEU A 17 -0.79 -0.20 32.44
C LEU A 17 -1.79 0.51 31.52
N CYS A 18 -2.39 1.62 31.98
CA CYS A 18 -3.25 2.45 31.15
C CYS A 18 -2.48 3.06 29.97
N PHE A 19 -1.29 3.62 30.20
CA PHE A 19 -0.43 4.16 29.14
C PHE A 19 -0.03 3.10 28.10
N ILE A 20 0.32 1.89 28.53
CA ILE A 20 0.68 0.79 27.62
C ILE A 20 -0.51 0.39 26.75
N ILE A 21 -1.70 0.26 27.34
CA ILE A 21 -2.92 -0.07 26.59
C ILE A 21 -3.20 1.02 25.55
N THR A 22 -3.12 2.29 25.93
CA THR A 22 -3.34 3.41 24.99
C THR A 22 -2.30 3.41 23.86
N ALA A 23 -1.02 3.17 24.17
CA ALA A 23 0.03 3.10 23.16
C ALA A 23 -0.20 1.95 22.15
N ILE A 24 -0.64 0.78 22.62
CA ILE A 24 -0.97 -0.36 21.76
C ILE A 24 -2.16 -0.02 20.85
N LEU A 25 -3.23 0.55 21.40
CA LEU A 25 -4.40 0.95 20.61
C LEU A 25 -4.04 1.96 19.52
N ILE A 26 -3.23 2.97 19.85
CA ILE A 26 -2.71 3.92 18.86
C ILE A 26 -1.91 3.18 17.78
N SER A 27 -0.97 2.30 18.16
CA SER A 27 -0.14 1.59 17.18
C SER A 27 -0.94 0.75 16.18
N GLN A 28 -2.06 0.16 16.61
CA GLN A 28 -2.92 -0.63 15.71
C GLN A 28 -3.75 0.25 14.78
N VAL A 29 -4.19 1.42 15.23
CA VAL A 29 -4.97 2.37 14.42
C VAL A 29 -4.09 3.05 13.36
N PHE A 30 -2.81 3.28 13.65
CA PHE A 30 -1.87 3.96 12.75
C PHE A 30 -0.96 3.01 11.94
N ALA A 31 -1.28 1.71 11.89
CA ALA A 31 -0.54 0.78 11.05
C ALA A 31 -0.65 1.18 9.58
N SER A 32 0.48 1.46 8.92
CA SER A 32 0.50 1.83 7.51
C SER A 32 -0.03 0.67 6.67
N PRO A 33 -1.09 0.87 5.88
CA PRO A 33 -1.62 -0.18 5.04
C PRO A 33 -0.62 -0.56 3.95
N ASN A 34 -0.52 -1.86 3.73
CA ASN A 34 0.41 -2.47 2.79
C ASN A 34 -0.38 -3.06 1.60
N TYR A 35 0.05 -2.71 0.39
CA TYR A 35 -0.60 -3.16 -0.84
C TYR A 35 0.39 -3.67 -1.89
N VAL A 36 -0.09 -4.61 -2.71
CA VAL A 36 0.54 -4.99 -3.97
C VAL A 36 -0.06 -4.14 -5.07
N LEU A 37 0.76 -3.41 -5.83
CA LEU A 37 0.26 -2.55 -6.89
C LEU A 37 0.15 -3.34 -8.20
N LEU A 38 -1.07 -3.50 -8.70
CA LEU A 38 -1.37 -4.18 -9.95
C LEU A 38 -1.62 -3.13 -11.02
N ILE A 39 -0.81 -3.06 -12.06
CA ILE A 39 -0.88 -2.01 -13.07
C ILE A 39 -1.20 -2.65 -14.41
N ASP A 40 -2.33 -2.25 -14.97
CA ASP A 40 -2.70 -2.63 -16.32
C ASP A 40 -1.88 -1.82 -17.32
N ARG A 41 -1.05 -2.50 -18.11
CA ARG A 41 -0.23 -1.90 -19.17
C ARG A 41 -0.84 -2.04 -20.56
N SER A 42 -2.11 -2.44 -20.65
CA SER A 42 -2.86 -2.46 -21.91
C SER A 42 -2.83 -1.08 -22.57
N TYR A 43 -3.08 -1.01 -23.87
CA TYR A 43 -3.08 0.26 -24.60
C TYR A 43 -3.93 1.32 -23.88
N CYS A 44 -3.30 2.46 -23.61
CA CYS A 44 -3.90 3.55 -22.86
C CYS A 44 -3.66 4.88 -23.58
N PRO A 45 -4.72 5.63 -23.93
CA PRO A 45 -4.59 6.96 -24.51
C PRO A 45 -3.73 7.90 -23.64
N PRO A 46 -2.94 8.81 -24.23
CA PRO A 46 -2.02 9.67 -23.47
C PRO A 46 -2.69 10.44 -22.33
N GLN A 47 -3.91 10.94 -22.53
CA GLN A 47 -4.64 11.67 -21.49
C GLN A 47 -4.97 10.78 -20.28
N GLN A 48 -5.45 9.56 -20.51
CA GLN A 48 -5.78 8.61 -19.47
C GLN A 48 -4.51 8.11 -18.76
N TRP A 49 -3.43 7.93 -19.51
CA TRP A 49 -2.13 7.55 -18.96
C TRP A 49 -1.59 8.63 -18.02
N GLN A 50 -1.74 9.92 -18.38
CA GLN A 50 -1.39 11.03 -17.48
C GLN A 50 -2.21 11.00 -16.18
N THR A 51 -3.53 10.72 -16.24
CA THR A 51 -4.34 10.56 -15.03
C THR A 51 -3.87 9.39 -14.15
N LEU A 52 -3.51 8.27 -14.77
CA LEU A 52 -2.96 7.11 -14.07
C LEU A 52 -1.59 7.42 -13.45
N LEU A 53 -0.72 8.14 -14.17
CA LEU A 53 0.56 8.64 -13.67
C LEU A 53 0.39 9.56 -12.46
N GLN A 54 -0.60 10.46 -12.47
CA GLN A 54 -0.90 11.30 -11.30
C GLN A 54 -1.33 10.46 -10.10
N THR A 55 -2.21 9.48 -10.33
CA THR A 55 -2.65 8.54 -9.29
C THR A 55 -1.48 7.72 -8.73
N TYR A 56 -0.57 7.28 -9.61
CA TYR A 56 0.65 6.58 -9.24
C TYR A 56 1.59 7.48 -8.42
N THR A 57 1.75 8.74 -8.83
CA THR A 57 2.63 9.72 -8.16
C THR A 57 2.15 10.00 -6.74
N ASP A 58 0.85 10.18 -6.53
CA ASP A 58 0.26 10.32 -5.18
C ASP A 58 0.50 9.08 -4.31
N LEU A 59 0.36 7.87 -4.87
CA LEU A 59 0.67 6.63 -4.15
C LEU A 59 2.16 6.51 -3.82
N TYR A 60 3.03 6.93 -4.73
CA TYR A 60 4.47 6.93 -4.53
C TYR A 60 4.86 7.92 -3.42
N GLU A 61 4.30 9.13 -3.39
CA GLU A 61 4.53 10.09 -2.31
C GLU A 61 4.04 9.58 -0.96
N LYS A 62 2.84 8.98 -0.91
CA LYS A 62 2.33 8.33 0.31
C LYS A 62 3.24 7.19 0.77
N HIS A 63 3.85 6.47 -0.16
CA HIS A 63 4.84 5.45 0.15
C HIS A 63 6.10 6.05 0.78
N GLN A 64 6.63 7.13 0.21
CA GLN A 64 7.79 7.85 0.76
C GLN A 64 7.51 8.41 2.15
N GLN A 65 6.29 8.90 2.39
CA GLN A 65 5.84 9.41 3.69
C GLN A 65 5.49 8.29 4.70
N LYS A 66 5.68 7.01 4.36
CA LYS A 66 5.30 5.84 5.18
C LYS A 66 3.82 5.81 5.56
N GLN A 67 2.97 6.49 4.80
CA GLN A 67 1.53 6.45 4.98
C GLN A 67 0.95 5.20 4.35
N VAL A 68 1.52 4.72 3.25
CA VAL A 68 1.22 3.41 2.65
C VAL A 68 2.53 2.65 2.43
N THR A 69 2.48 1.32 2.37
CA THR A 69 3.62 0.49 1.95
C THR A 69 3.28 -0.19 0.63
N ILE A 70 4.11 0.01 -0.41
CA ILE A 70 3.94 -0.69 -1.70
C ILE A 70 4.98 -1.80 -1.73
N GLU A 71 4.53 -3.05 -1.54
CA GLU A 71 5.43 -4.21 -1.47
C GLU A 71 6.10 -4.53 -2.80
N LYS A 72 5.31 -4.51 -3.86
CA LYS A 72 5.75 -4.84 -5.21
C LYS A 72 4.80 -4.24 -6.23
N VAL A 73 5.30 -4.13 -7.45
CA VAL A 73 4.51 -3.71 -8.60
C VAL A 73 4.44 -4.85 -9.60
N ILE A 74 3.24 -5.16 -10.06
CA ILE A 74 2.98 -6.18 -11.07
C ILE A 74 2.34 -5.49 -12.25
N LEU A 75 3.07 -5.44 -13.37
CA LEU A 75 2.56 -4.98 -14.64
C LEU A 75 1.86 -6.15 -15.33
N PHE A 76 0.67 -5.96 -15.86
CA PHE A 76 -0.05 -7.03 -16.57
C PHE A 76 -0.79 -6.51 -17.81
N SER A 77 -0.91 -7.36 -18.81
CA SER A 77 -1.80 -7.18 -19.97
C SER A 77 -2.16 -8.55 -20.56
N ASP A 78 -2.85 -8.59 -21.70
CA ASP A 78 -3.06 -9.82 -22.49
C ASP A 78 -1.75 -10.48 -22.95
N LEU A 79 -0.66 -9.72 -23.05
CA LEU A 79 0.65 -10.20 -23.48
C LEU A 79 1.47 -10.84 -22.36
N GLY A 80 1.03 -10.74 -21.11
CA GLY A 80 1.68 -11.38 -19.97
C GLY A 80 1.75 -10.52 -18.73
N GLU A 81 2.56 -10.98 -17.77
CA GLU A 81 2.77 -10.37 -16.46
C GLU A 81 4.26 -10.16 -16.21
N GLU A 82 4.59 -9.04 -15.58
CA GLU A 82 5.95 -8.68 -15.19
C GLU A 82 5.94 -8.14 -13.76
N THR A 83 6.65 -8.82 -12.85
CA THR A 83 6.82 -8.35 -11.48
C THR A 83 8.09 -7.51 -11.38
N LEU A 84 7.94 -6.25 -10.99
CA LEU A 84 9.06 -5.36 -10.72
C LEU A 84 9.56 -5.57 -9.31
N GLN A 85 10.86 -5.85 -9.17
CA GLN A 85 11.52 -6.03 -7.87
C GLN A 85 11.70 -4.70 -7.12
N THR A 86 11.82 -3.60 -7.86
CA THR A 86 11.95 -2.25 -7.35
C THR A 86 10.74 -1.42 -7.72
N LEU A 87 10.23 -0.62 -6.78
CA LEU A 87 9.17 0.34 -7.04
C LEU A 87 9.69 1.42 -8.01
N PRO A 88 9.17 1.52 -9.25
CA PRO A 88 9.65 2.52 -10.20
C PRO A 88 9.37 3.93 -9.67
N THR A 89 10.28 4.86 -9.90
CA THR A 89 10.01 6.28 -9.69
C THR A 89 8.88 6.76 -10.61
N PRO A 90 8.17 7.85 -10.30
CA PRO A 90 7.17 8.42 -11.22
C PRO A 90 7.71 8.71 -12.63
N LYS A 91 9.00 9.08 -12.71
CA LYS A 91 9.70 9.29 -13.99
C LYS A 91 9.86 7.99 -14.77
N GLU A 92 10.34 6.92 -14.13
CA GLU A 92 10.45 5.58 -14.75
C GLU A 92 9.08 5.02 -15.12
N PHE A 93 8.09 5.21 -14.24
CA PHE A 93 6.71 4.80 -14.49
C PHE A 93 6.15 5.42 -15.77
N ASN A 94 6.38 6.72 -15.99
CA ASN A 94 5.95 7.41 -17.21
C ASN A 94 6.62 6.86 -18.50
N THR A 95 7.78 6.20 -18.39
CA THR A 95 8.44 5.58 -19.54
C THR A 95 7.94 4.19 -19.89
N ILE A 96 7.07 3.60 -19.04
CA ILE A 96 6.48 2.29 -19.31
C ILE A 96 5.59 2.39 -20.55
N SER A 97 5.86 1.53 -21.53
CA SER A 97 5.05 1.45 -22.74
C SER A 97 3.72 0.78 -22.46
N THR A 98 2.62 1.38 -22.91
CA THR A 98 1.27 0.83 -22.81
C THR A 98 0.85 0.21 -24.13
N TYR A 99 0.72 -1.11 -24.17
CA TYR A 99 0.41 -1.87 -25.38
C TYR A 99 -0.30 -3.18 -25.05
N GLY A 100 -0.97 -3.74 -26.06
CA GLY A 100 -1.85 -4.90 -25.88
C GLY A 100 -3.29 -4.50 -25.54
N ARG A 101 -4.06 -5.47 -25.09
CA ARG A 101 -5.50 -5.35 -24.81
C ARG A 101 -5.80 -5.69 -23.35
N PHE A 102 -6.83 -5.02 -22.85
CA PHE A 102 -7.37 -5.27 -21.52
C PHE A 102 -7.79 -6.75 -21.37
N ASN A 103 -7.29 -7.41 -20.32
CA ASN A 103 -7.61 -8.81 -20.03
C ASN A 103 -8.41 -8.92 -18.71
N PRO A 104 -9.75 -8.99 -18.77
CA PRO A 104 -10.60 -9.04 -17.57
C PRO A 104 -10.40 -10.32 -16.74
N THR A 105 -10.11 -11.44 -17.40
CA THR A 105 -9.82 -12.71 -16.74
C THR A 105 -8.56 -12.56 -15.89
N ARG A 106 -7.49 -12.01 -16.48
CA ARG A 106 -6.22 -11.82 -15.78
C ARG A 106 -6.33 -10.84 -14.61
N LYS A 107 -7.04 -9.73 -14.79
CA LYS A 107 -7.37 -8.80 -13.71
C LYS A 107 -8.04 -9.52 -12.54
N THR A 108 -9.01 -10.37 -12.84
CA THR A 108 -9.76 -11.13 -11.82
C THR A 108 -8.87 -12.14 -11.09
N GLU A 109 -8.01 -12.85 -11.81
CA GLU A 109 -7.02 -13.77 -11.24
C GLU A 109 -6.07 -13.05 -10.29
N LEU A 110 -5.49 -11.93 -10.72
CA LEU A 110 -4.55 -11.14 -9.91
C LEU A 110 -5.22 -10.55 -8.67
N THR A 111 -6.45 -10.07 -8.79
CA THR A 111 -7.23 -9.57 -7.64
C THR A 111 -7.48 -10.67 -6.62
N LYS A 112 -7.69 -11.91 -7.06
CA LYS A 112 -7.86 -13.07 -6.17
C LYS A 112 -6.54 -13.53 -5.55
N ALA A 113 -5.45 -13.49 -6.32
CA ALA A 113 -4.12 -13.87 -5.85
C ALA A 113 -3.58 -12.90 -4.80
N TYR A 114 -3.86 -11.60 -4.95
CA TYR A 114 -3.39 -10.55 -4.06
C TYR A 114 -4.56 -9.87 -3.35
N ARG A 115 -4.91 -10.34 -2.15
CA ARG A 115 -6.04 -9.79 -1.36
C ARG A 115 -5.88 -8.32 -0.98
N ASN A 116 -4.64 -7.85 -0.85
CA ASN A 116 -4.28 -6.44 -0.66
C ASN A 116 -3.87 -5.77 -1.98
N GLY A 117 -4.27 -6.32 -3.12
CA GLY A 117 -3.96 -5.79 -4.43
C GLY A 117 -4.72 -4.49 -4.72
N LYS A 118 -4.00 -3.42 -5.04
CA LYS A 118 -4.58 -2.17 -5.56
C LYS A 118 -4.38 -2.11 -7.07
N ILE A 119 -5.46 -2.04 -7.83
CA ILE A 119 -5.41 -2.03 -9.29
C ILE A 119 -5.42 -0.61 -9.82
N LEU A 120 -4.47 -0.31 -10.71
CA LEU A 120 -4.47 0.87 -11.57
C LEU A 120 -4.75 0.40 -13.00
N THR A 121 -5.84 0.91 -13.59
CA THR A 121 -6.23 0.62 -14.97
C THR A 121 -6.63 1.93 -15.62
N CYS A 122 -6.35 2.05 -16.92
CA CYS A 122 -6.96 3.11 -17.72
C CYS A 122 -8.47 2.86 -17.86
N GLN A 123 -9.25 3.93 -17.91
CA GLN A 123 -10.72 3.92 -17.97
C GLN A 123 -11.21 4.51 -19.28
#